data_AF-A0A816A7W8-F1
#
_entry.id   AF-A0A816A7W8-F1
#
_cell.length_a   1.000
_cell.length_b   1.000
_cell.length_c   1.000
_cell.angle_alpha   90.00
_cell.angle_beta   90.00
_cell.angle_gamma   90.00
#
_symmetry.space_group_name_H-M   'P 1'
#
loop_
_entity.id
_entity.type
_entity.pdbx_description
1 polymer ?
#
loop_
_entity_poly.entity_id
_entity_poly.type
_entity_poly.pdbx_seq_one_letter_code
_entity_poly.pdbx_strand_id
1 'polypeptide(L)'
;MTEFSDLSEIQDGSDEKLENAVGDQDDIIVSNDVVKSPTNEIIQVLQLTDNKNKDQIVYSLLEKGRQSLIDYRADIPTEIYTKEMDSKDSKLLELLKTYFQRIWEVQYGSPNEWFSLFLKQYQNGENHDLYERILTRTAEYGNKYMNNCSILSIVLQLLFEAIDDTCLHETNVFNELWLTITNNGLESVKKYADYIIEDVMDEQINKKPSALFQALREYYREQLFSLLQQSNIIYRQNVYELALDSVAEHGWLTGVEVIKRKTTSYAYEKLLKNIHSYQLQQQAQESKEHDTPLISMELELISTETSPMHTDSFEKQGKHYMNFFSAFSLKLRMFSQREWFG
;
A
#
# COMPACT_ATOMS: atom_id res chain seq x y z
N MET A 1 -73.77 5.32 -38.42
CA MET A 1 -74.12 5.86 -37.10
C MET A 1 -72.80 6.22 -36.43
N THR A 2 -72.38 7.49 -36.49
CA THR A 2 -72.55 8.52 -35.43
C THR A 2 -71.98 8.02 -34.09
N GLU A 3 -71.09 8.69 -33.37
CA GLU A 3 -70.40 9.98 -33.47
C GLU A 3 -69.54 10.11 -32.18
N PHE A 4 -68.44 10.90 -32.23
CA PHE A 4 -67.94 11.82 -31.17
C PHE A 4 -67.54 11.31 -29.76
N SER A 5 -66.61 11.89 -28.98
CA SER A 5 -65.53 12.90 -29.07
C SER A 5 -64.65 12.69 -27.83
N ASP A 6 -63.34 12.90 -27.88
CA ASP A 6 -62.55 14.08 -27.42
C ASP A 6 -62.20 14.21 -25.92
N LEU A 7 -61.02 14.81 -25.77
CA LEU A 7 -60.42 15.57 -24.66
C LEU A 7 -59.56 14.75 -23.67
N SER A 8 -58.34 15.16 -23.30
CA SER A 8 -57.45 16.24 -23.74
C SER A 8 -56.16 16.16 -22.89
N GLU A 9 -55.04 16.55 -23.50
CA GLU A 9 -53.97 17.42 -22.95
C GLU A 9 -53.43 17.19 -21.54
N ILE A 10 -52.14 16.83 -21.46
CA ILE A 10 -51.17 17.59 -20.65
C ILE A 10 -49.89 17.79 -21.48
N GLN A 11 -49.56 19.05 -21.70
CA GLN A 11 -48.32 19.59 -22.23
C GLN A 11 -47.54 20.19 -21.05
N ASP A 12 -46.26 19.85 -20.88
CA ASP A 12 -45.20 20.73 -20.33
C ASP A 12 -43.87 19.95 -20.42
N GLY A 13 -42.75 20.43 -20.96
CA GLY A 13 -42.41 21.78 -21.39
C GLY A 13 -41.44 22.48 -20.43
N SER A 14 -40.22 21.98 -20.20
CA SER A 14 -39.06 22.86 -19.96
C SER A 14 -37.71 22.14 -19.92
N ASP A 15 -36.81 22.66 -20.74
CA ASP A 15 -35.37 22.53 -20.67
C ASP A 15 -34.81 22.94 -19.30
N GLU A 16 -33.81 22.23 -18.77
CA GLU A 16 -32.63 22.89 -18.19
C GLU A 16 -31.40 21.95 -18.05
N LYS A 17 -30.34 22.35 -18.77
CA LYS A 17 -28.91 22.32 -18.43
C LYS A 17 -28.22 20.99 -18.10
N LEU A 18 -27.47 20.56 -19.12
CA LEU A 18 -26.11 20.03 -19.00
C LEU A 18 -25.21 21.01 -18.24
N GLU A 19 -24.60 20.59 -17.13
CA GLU A 19 -23.36 21.17 -16.62
C GLU A 19 -22.57 20.13 -15.80
N ASN A 20 -21.40 19.78 -16.35
CA ASN A 20 -20.12 19.46 -15.68
C ASN A 20 -20.08 18.42 -14.55
N ALA A 21 -19.79 17.18 -14.93
CA ALA A 21 -19.06 16.24 -14.08
C ALA A 21 -17.58 16.66 -14.00
N VAL A 22 -17.25 17.51 -13.02
CA VAL A 22 -15.88 17.72 -12.55
C VAL A 22 -15.66 16.74 -11.40
N GLY A 23 -14.53 16.02 -11.47
CA GLY A 23 -14.22 14.92 -10.57
C GLY A 23 -14.15 15.36 -9.10
N ASP A 24 -14.82 14.58 -8.26
CA ASP A 24 -14.58 14.57 -6.84
C ASP A 24 -13.50 13.54 -6.54
N GLN A 25 -12.45 14.01 -5.87
CA GLN A 25 -11.49 13.20 -5.16
C GLN A 25 -12.26 12.30 -4.18
N ASP A 26 -11.95 11.01 -4.17
CA ASP A 26 -12.41 10.07 -3.17
C ASP A 26 -11.80 10.44 -1.80
N ASP A 27 -12.37 11.45 -1.14
CA ASP A 27 -12.24 11.63 0.29
C ASP A 27 -12.99 10.47 0.95
N ILE A 28 -12.21 9.50 1.41
CA ILE A 28 -12.67 8.43 2.29
C ILE A 28 -13.39 9.09 3.47
N ILE A 29 -14.72 8.94 3.53
CA ILE A 29 -15.54 9.43 4.64
C ILE A 29 -15.20 8.61 5.88
N VAL A 30 -14.12 8.99 6.56
CA VAL A 30 -13.85 8.52 7.91
C VAL A 30 -14.96 9.11 8.77
N SER A 31 -15.74 8.26 9.45
CA SER A 31 -16.77 8.71 10.38
C SER A 31 -16.17 9.77 11.30
N ASN A 32 -16.79 10.96 11.33
CA ASN A 32 -16.32 12.11 12.10
C ASN A 32 -16.04 11.77 13.58
N ASP A 33 -16.70 10.75 14.14
CA ASP A 33 -16.53 10.30 15.52
C ASP A 33 -15.29 9.40 15.75
N VAL A 34 -14.74 8.80 14.69
CA VAL A 34 -13.51 8.00 14.75
C VAL A 34 -12.28 8.91 14.88
N VAL A 35 -12.31 10.11 14.27
CA VAL A 35 -11.16 11.04 14.20
C VAL A 35 -11.23 12.16 15.25
N LYS A 36 -12.44 12.61 15.63
CA LYS A 36 -12.61 13.75 16.54
C LYS A 36 -12.17 13.50 17.98
N SER A 37 -12.37 12.28 18.52
CA SER A 37 -11.95 11.97 19.90
C SER A 37 -10.42 11.95 20.04
N PRO A 38 -9.66 11.23 19.18
CA PRO A 38 -8.19 11.22 19.24
C PRO A 38 -7.56 12.61 19.04
N THR A 39 -8.11 13.42 18.14
CA THR A 39 -7.61 14.78 17.84
C THR A 39 -7.62 15.69 19.08
N ASN A 40 -8.74 15.72 19.81
CA ASN A 40 -8.86 16.55 21.00
C ASN A 40 -7.96 16.07 22.13
N GLU A 41 -7.80 14.76 22.28
CA GLU A 41 -6.94 14.16 23.29
C GLU A 41 -5.45 14.45 23.01
N ILE A 42 -5.03 14.39 21.74
CA ILE A 42 -3.68 14.78 21.32
C ILE A 42 -3.41 16.26 21.62
N ILE A 43 -4.36 17.15 21.29
CA ILE A 43 -4.24 18.60 21.58
C ILE A 43 -4.06 18.84 23.09
N GLN A 44 -4.80 18.09 23.93
CA GLN A 44 -4.67 18.21 25.39
C GLN A 44 -3.34 17.67 25.90
N VAL A 45 -2.90 16.49 25.42
CA VAL A 45 -1.63 15.88 25.83
C VAL A 45 -0.44 16.76 25.48
N LEU A 46 -0.46 17.35 24.28
CA LEU A 46 0.60 18.24 23.80
C LEU A 46 0.43 19.71 24.21
N GLN A 47 -0.64 20.04 24.95
CA GLN A 47 -0.96 21.40 25.40
C GLN A 47 -1.01 22.43 24.27
N LEU A 48 -1.65 22.07 23.16
CA LEU A 48 -1.67 22.86 21.91
C LEU A 48 -2.87 23.81 21.79
N THR A 49 -3.60 24.09 22.87
CA THR A 49 -4.90 24.80 22.81
C THR A 49 -4.83 26.15 22.09
N ASP A 50 -3.76 26.92 22.34
CA ASP A 50 -3.52 28.24 21.74
C ASP A 50 -2.50 28.20 20.59
N ASN A 51 -2.08 27.00 20.16
CA ASN A 51 -1.08 26.84 19.11
C ASN A 51 -1.72 26.98 17.72
N LYS A 52 -1.16 27.85 16.88
CA LYS A 52 -1.64 28.11 15.51
C LYS A 52 -1.43 26.93 14.55
N ASN A 53 -0.44 26.09 14.83
CA ASN A 53 -0.05 24.92 14.05
C ASN A 53 -0.70 23.62 14.56
N LYS A 54 -1.59 23.69 15.57
CA LYS A 54 -2.15 22.48 16.24
C LYS A 54 -2.73 21.46 15.27
N ASP A 55 -3.48 21.91 14.26
CA ASP A 55 -4.16 21.02 13.32
C ASP A 55 -3.13 20.32 12.41
N GLN A 56 -2.08 21.02 12.00
CA GLN A 56 -0.99 20.47 11.22
C GLN A 56 -0.15 19.47 12.03
N ILE A 57 0.09 19.74 13.31
CA ILE A 57 0.78 18.83 14.23
C ILE A 57 -0.03 17.54 14.38
N VAL A 58 -1.34 17.66 14.66
CA VAL A 58 -2.23 16.49 14.79
C VAL A 58 -2.26 15.69 13.49
N TYR A 59 -2.45 16.35 12.34
CA TYR A 59 -2.46 15.66 11.05
C TYR A 59 -1.15 14.89 10.81
N SER A 60 -0.01 15.53 11.06
CA SER A 60 1.30 14.90 10.91
C SER A 60 1.47 13.68 11.83
N LEU A 61 0.96 13.74 13.06
CA LEU A 61 0.98 12.61 13.99
C LEU A 61 0.13 11.42 13.53
N LEU A 62 -1.08 11.71 13.02
CA LEU A 62 -1.99 10.67 12.54
C LEU A 62 -1.51 10.04 11.22
N GLU A 63 -0.72 10.76 10.42
CA GLU A 63 -0.16 10.28 9.15
C GLU A 63 1.22 9.64 9.31
N LYS A 64 2.13 10.27 10.05
CA LYS A 64 3.57 9.96 10.12
C LYS A 64 4.01 9.47 11.50
N GLY A 65 3.07 9.29 12.42
CA GLY A 65 3.32 8.78 13.76
C GLY A 65 4.04 9.77 14.67
N ARG A 66 4.38 9.30 15.87
CA ARG A 66 4.99 10.10 16.93
C ARG A 66 6.28 10.80 16.51
N GLN A 67 7.09 10.18 15.66
CA GLN A 67 8.37 10.74 15.20
C GLN A 67 8.22 12.03 14.39
N SER A 68 7.03 12.30 13.84
CA SER A 68 6.76 13.57 13.18
C SER A 68 6.87 14.78 14.12
N LEU A 69 6.85 14.59 15.44
CA LEU A 69 7.00 15.69 16.40
C LEU A 69 8.36 16.36 16.36
N ILE A 70 9.40 15.71 15.82
CA ILE A 70 10.74 16.32 15.66
C ILE A 70 10.63 17.65 14.90
N ASP A 71 9.78 17.70 13.88
CA ASP A 71 9.56 18.89 13.04
C ASP A 71 8.85 20.03 13.79
N TYR A 72 8.19 19.73 14.90
CA TYR A 72 7.35 20.66 15.68
C TYR A 72 7.89 20.89 17.09
N ARG A 73 9.16 20.57 17.35
CA ARG A 73 9.76 20.68 18.68
C ARG A 73 9.67 22.10 19.26
N ALA A 74 9.76 23.14 18.43
CA ALA A 74 9.67 24.53 18.85
C ALA A 74 8.23 24.98 19.17
N ASP A 75 7.24 24.24 18.69
CA ASP A 75 5.81 24.53 18.84
C ASP A 75 5.22 23.90 20.12
N ILE A 76 5.95 22.99 20.77
CA ILE A 76 5.50 22.22 21.93
C ILE A 76 6.31 22.64 23.15
N PRO A 77 5.70 22.84 24.34
CA PRO A 77 6.45 23.10 25.56
C PRO A 77 7.53 22.03 25.79
N THR A 78 8.78 22.46 26.01
CA THR A 78 9.95 21.56 26.06
C THR A 78 9.78 20.38 27.03
N GLU A 79 9.17 20.62 28.19
CA GLU A 79 8.90 19.60 29.20
C GLU A 79 7.93 18.54 28.67
N ILE A 80 6.87 18.96 27.97
CA ILE A 80 5.87 18.07 27.35
C ILE A 80 6.48 17.29 26.20
N TYR A 81 7.21 17.95 25.30
CA TYR A 81 7.90 17.28 24.21
C TYR A 81 8.85 16.20 24.73
N THR A 82 9.70 16.54 25.71
CA THR A 82 10.68 15.60 26.26
C THR A 82 9.98 14.41 26.92
N LYS A 83 8.91 14.67 27.68
CA LYS A 83 8.12 13.62 28.33
C LYS A 83 7.46 12.68 27.33
N GLU A 84 6.80 13.22 26.31
CA GLU A 84 6.02 12.41 25.37
C GLU A 84 6.90 11.72 24.31
N MET A 85 8.15 12.19 24.11
CA MET A 85 9.16 11.50 23.30
C MET A 85 9.93 10.41 24.07
N ASP A 86 9.95 10.43 25.40
CA ASP A 86 10.50 9.33 26.22
C ASP A 86 9.61 8.06 26.10
N SER A 87 10.23 6.88 25.99
CA SER A 87 9.53 5.66 25.56
C SER A 87 8.80 4.91 26.68
N LYS A 88 9.08 5.20 27.96
CA LYS A 88 8.61 4.36 29.06
C LYS A 88 7.16 4.59 29.48
N ASP A 89 6.59 5.79 29.26
CA ASP A 89 5.25 6.16 29.73
C ASP A 89 4.57 7.23 28.82
N SER A 90 4.86 7.22 27.52
CA SER A 90 4.30 8.21 26.58
C SER A 90 2.79 8.03 26.44
N LYS A 91 2.01 9.00 26.92
CA LYS A 91 0.56 9.00 26.75
C LYS A 91 0.19 9.23 25.29
N LEU A 92 0.99 10.02 24.58
CA LEU A 92 0.84 10.21 23.14
C LEU A 92 1.00 8.90 22.37
N LEU A 93 1.99 8.08 22.70
CA LEU A 93 2.21 6.81 22.02
C LEU A 93 0.99 5.89 22.18
N GLU A 94 0.46 5.77 23.40
CA GLU A 94 -0.75 4.96 23.66
C GLU A 94 -2.00 5.50 22.94
N LEU A 95 -2.15 6.82 22.85
CA LEU A 95 -3.23 7.44 22.05
C LEU A 95 -3.10 7.10 20.56
N LEU A 96 -1.88 7.14 20.02
CA LEU A 96 -1.63 6.79 18.62
C LEU A 96 -1.84 5.31 18.37
N LYS A 97 -1.41 4.42 19.27
CA LYS A 97 -1.72 2.98 19.20
C LYS A 97 -3.22 2.75 19.14
N THR A 98 -3.97 3.38 20.05
CA THR A 98 -5.45 3.28 20.08
C THR A 98 -6.07 3.78 18.78
N TYR A 99 -5.56 4.90 18.23
CA TYR A 99 -6.01 5.44 16.95
C TYR A 99 -5.77 4.45 15.80
N PHE A 100 -4.53 3.97 15.61
CA PHE A 100 -4.19 3.08 14.51
C PHE A 100 -4.90 1.73 14.62
N GLN A 101 -5.04 1.18 15.82
CA GLN A 101 -5.85 -0.01 16.05
C GLN A 101 -7.28 0.20 15.56
N ARG A 102 -7.90 1.34 15.91
CA ARG A 102 -9.26 1.66 15.46
C ARG A 102 -9.35 1.84 13.95
N ILE A 103 -8.34 2.43 13.32
CA ILE A 103 -8.25 2.50 11.85
C ILE A 103 -8.23 1.09 11.25
N TRP A 104 -7.40 0.20 11.78
CA TRP A 104 -7.30 -1.18 11.30
C TRP A 104 -8.62 -1.93 11.44
N GLU A 105 -9.31 -1.79 12.57
CA GLU A 105 -10.56 -2.49 12.85
C GLU A 105 -11.75 -1.90 12.08
N VAL A 106 -11.87 -0.57 12.04
CA VAL A 106 -13.07 0.09 11.52
C VAL A 106 -12.92 0.39 10.04
N GLN A 107 -11.83 1.03 9.63
CA GLN A 107 -11.67 1.47 8.24
C GLN A 107 -11.27 0.30 7.34
N TYR A 108 -10.31 -0.51 7.77
CA TYR A 108 -9.84 -1.65 6.97
C TYR A 108 -10.66 -2.91 7.23
N GLY A 109 -11.01 -3.15 8.49
CA GLY A 109 -11.70 -4.36 8.94
C GLY A 109 -13.19 -4.43 8.64
N SER A 110 -13.93 -3.31 8.66
CA SER A 110 -15.37 -3.28 8.36
C SER A 110 -15.71 -3.81 6.94
N PRO A 111 -15.03 -3.38 5.87
CA PRO A 111 -15.26 -3.97 4.53
C PRO A 111 -14.64 -5.36 4.36
N ASN A 112 -13.74 -5.80 5.27
CA ASN A 112 -12.97 -7.04 5.17
C ASN A 112 -13.09 -7.87 6.46
N GLU A 113 -14.19 -8.61 6.62
CA GLU A 113 -14.43 -9.43 7.82
C GLU A 113 -13.28 -10.42 8.10
N TRP A 114 -12.69 -11.00 7.05
CA TRP A 114 -11.52 -11.87 7.16
C TRP A 114 -10.32 -11.18 7.82
N PHE A 115 -10.11 -9.90 7.52
CA PHE A 115 -9.01 -9.11 8.07
C PHE A 115 -9.25 -8.81 9.55
N SER A 116 -10.50 -8.50 9.91
CA SER A 116 -10.90 -8.34 11.32
C SER A 116 -10.67 -9.61 12.14
N LEU A 117 -10.98 -10.78 11.58
CA LEU A 117 -10.71 -12.07 12.23
C LEU A 117 -9.21 -12.35 12.34
N PHE A 118 -8.45 -12.09 11.28
CA PHE A 118 -7.00 -12.21 11.28
C PHE A 118 -6.34 -11.35 12.37
N LEU A 119 -6.70 -10.07 12.47
CA LEU A 119 -6.17 -9.18 13.52
C LEU A 119 -6.52 -9.69 14.93
N LYS A 120 -7.75 -10.16 15.15
CA LYS A 120 -8.17 -10.71 16.44
C LYS A 120 -7.41 -11.97 16.85
N GLN A 121 -7.00 -12.79 15.89
CA GLN A 121 -6.18 -13.98 16.16
C GLN A 121 -4.80 -13.58 16.67
N TYR A 122 -4.18 -12.58 16.05
CA TYR A 122 -2.89 -12.05 16.51
C TYR A 122 -3.01 -11.32 17.85
N GLN A 123 -4.06 -10.50 18.00
CA GLN A 123 -4.30 -9.74 19.23
C GLN A 123 -4.55 -10.62 20.46
N ASN A 124 -5.26 -11.75 20.31
CA ASN A 124 -5.67 -12.59 21.43
C ASN A 124 -4.95 -13.95 21.49
N GLY A 125 -4.01 -14.21 20.57
CA GLY A 125 -3.34 -15.49 20.42
C GLY A 125 -1.89 -15.47 20.91
N GLU A 126 -1.14 -16.49 20.49
CA GLU A 126 0.28 -16.66 20.84
C GLU A 126 1.18 -15.56 20.25
N ASN A 127 0.70 -14.86 19.21
CA ASN A 127 1.42 -13.80 18.51
C ASN A 127 1.09 -12.39 19.00
N HIS A 128 0.54 -12.25 20.23
CA HIS A 128 0.18 -10.95 20.82
C HIS A 128 1.37 -9.99 20.87
N ASP A 129 2.56 -10.47 21.25
CA ASP A 129 3.76 -9.64 21.32
C ASP A 129 4.17 -9.07 19.96
N LEU A 130 3.97 -9.83 18.88
CA LEU A 130 4.22 -9.36 17.52
C LEU A 130 3.20 -8.32 17.10
N TYR A 131 1.92 -8.56 17.40
CA TYR A 131 0.84 -7.59 17.16
C TYR A 131 1.14 -6.24 17.83
N GLU A 132 1.46 -6.26 19.12
CA GLU A 132 1.78 -5.06 19.90
C GLU A 132 3.02 -4.35 19.35
N ARG A 133 4.03 -5.10 18.90
CA ARG A 133 5.24 -4.53 18.29
C ARG A 133 4.91 -3.78 16.99
N ILE A 134 4.12 -4.36 16.10
CA ILE A 134 3.76 -3.74 14.82
C ILE A 134 2.82 -2.56 15.05
N LEU A 135 1.88 -2.66 16.00
CA LEU A 135 1.02 -1.54 16.38
C LEU A 135 1.83 -0.38 16.96
N THR A 136 2.79 -0.67 17.84
CA THR A 136 3.70 0.32 18.41
C THR A 136 4.55 0.98 17.34
N ARG A 137 5.12 0.20 16.41
CA ARG A 137 5.86 0.74 15.26
C ARG A 137 5.00 1.64 14.38
N THR A 138 3.75 1.26 14.14
CA THR A 138 2.80 2.07 13.37
C THR A 138 2.47 3.37 14.12
N ALA A 139 2.30 3.33 15.44
CA ALA A 139 2.13 4.53 16.24
C ALA A 139 3.38 5.44 16.22
N GLU A 140 4.57 4.85 16.13
CA GLU A 140 5.84 5.57 16.10
C GLU A 140 6.12 6.25 14.76
N TYR A 141 5.88 5.55 13.65
CA TYR A 141 6.29 5.95 12.30
C TYR A 141 5.13 6.16 11.33
N GLY A 142 3.89 6.00 11.79
CA GLY A 142 2.68 6.17 10.99
C GLY A 142 2.67 5.27 9.76
N ASN A 143 2.35 5.87 8.62
CA ASN A 143 2.21 5.20 7.34
C ASN A 143 3.54 4.93 6.63
N LYS A 144 4.69 5.18 7.26
CA LYS A 144 6.02 4.94 6.64
C LYS A 144 6.18 3.52 6.08
N TYR A 145 5.59 2.52 6.73
CA TYR A 145 5.64 1.11 6.31
C TYR A 145 4.29 0.63 5.74
N MET A 146 3.35 1.55 5.50
CA MET A 146 2.09 1.28 4.84
C MET A 146 2.24 1.74 3.39
N ASN A 147 2.68 0.81 2.53
CA ASN A 147 2.71 1.04 1.09
C ASN A 147 1.28 1.35 0.57
N ASN A 148 1.11 1.52 -0.74
CA ASN A 148 -0.19 1.84 -1.36
C ASN A 148 -1.34 0.84 -1.11
N CYS A 149 -1.12 -0.23 -0.34
CA CYS A 149 -2.19 -1.02 0.28
C CYS A 149 -1.85 -1.32 1.74
N SER A 150 -2.57 -0.67 2.66
CA SER A 150 -2.37 -0.82 4.12
C SER A 150 -2.66 -2.23 4.60
N ILE A 151 -3.73 -2.89 4.10
CA ILE A 151 -4.08 -4.26 4.49
C ILE A 151 -2.94 -5.22 4.19
N LEU A 152 -2.40 -5.17 2.96
CA LEU A 152 -1.27 -6.02 2.58
C LEU A 152 -0.02 -5.70 3.41
N SER A 153 0.25 -4.42 3.67
CA SER A 153 1.40 -4.00 4.47
C SER A 153 1.33 -4.53 5.91
N ILE A 154 0.15 -4.50 6.53
CA ILE A 154 -0.08 -5.02 7.88
C ILE A 154 0.04 -6.54 7.90
N VAL A 155 -0.58 -7.23 6.93
CA VAL A 155 -0.52 -8.69 6.81
C VAL A 155 0.93 -9.17 6.63
N LEU A 156 1.71 -8.50 5.78
CA LEU A 156 3.13 -8.83 5.59
C LEU A 156 3.95 -8.59 6.86
N GLN A 157 3.72 -7.50 7.59
CA GLN A 157 4.43 -7.28 8.86
C GLN A 157 4.08 -8.35 9.90
N LEU A 158 2.81 -8.76 10.00
CA LEU A 158 2.36 -9.76 10.96
C LEU A 158 2.80 -11.19 10.62
N LEU A 159 2.96 -11.52 9.34
CA LEU A 159 3.39 -12.87 8.94
C LEU A 159 4.91 -13.06 9.01
N PHE A 160 5.69 -11.98 9.08
CA PHE A 160 7.15 -12.02 8.97
C PHE A 160 7.82 -11.55 10.26
N GLU A 161 7.90 -12.44 11.25
CA GLU A 161 8.44 -12.15 12.59
C GLU A 161 9.89 -11.64 12.59
N ALA A 162 10.68 -12.08 11.61
CA ALA A 162 12.07 -11.67 11.45
C ALA A 162 12.23 -10.25 10.86
N ILE A 163 11.14 -9.60 10.43
CA ILE A 163 11.14 -8.20 10.00
C ILE A 163 10.96 -7.30 11.23
N ASP A 164 12.05 -7.18 11.97
CA ASP A 164 12.18 -6.25 13.08
C ASP A 164 12.57 -4.83 12.59
N ASP A 165 12.73 -3.91 13.54
CA ASP A 165 13.06 -2.51 13.21
C ASP A 165 14.43 -2.39 12.54
N THR A 166 15.39 -3.23 12.93
CA THR A 166 16.73 -3.29 12.31
C THR A 166 16.63 -3.68 10.84
N CYS A 167 15.88 -4.75 10.54
CA CYS A 167 15.64 -5.25 9.20
C CYS A 167 14.98 -4.17 8.32
N LEU A 168 13.99 -3.46 8.85
CA LEU A 168 13.30 -2.36 8.17
C LEU A 168 14.20 -1.15 7.89
N HIS A 169 15.13 -0.84 8.78
CA HIS A 169 16.01 0.32 8.66
C HIS A 169 17.23 0.08 7.76
N GLU A 170 17.81 -1.12 7.80
CA GLU A 170 19.14 -1.35 7.22
C GLU A 170 19.14 -2.19 5.94
N THR A 171 18.14 -3.05 5.73
CA THR A 171 18.30 -4.16 4.77
C THR A 171 17.44 -4.07 3.52
N ASN A 172 16.57 -3.06 3.38
CA ASN A 172 15.57 -2.97 2.29
C ASN A 172 14.70 -4.22 2.11
N VAL A 173 14.76 -5.20 3.03
CA VAL A 173 14.14 -6.52 2.88
C VAL A 173 12.63 -6.41 2.74
N PHE A 174 11.99 -5.51 3.50
CA PHE A 174 10.54 -5.31 3.39
C PHE A 174 10.13 -4.72 2.04
N ASN A 175 10.93 -3.82 1.46
CA ASN A 175 10.68 -3.27 0.12
C ASN A 175 10.89 -4.33 -0.96
N GLU A 176 11.94 -5.15 -0.84
CA GLU A 176 12.18 -6.28 -1.75
C GLU A 176 11.06 -7.31 -1.67
N LEU A 177 10.61 -7.63 -0.45
CA LEU A 177 9.48 -8.51 -0.17
C LEU A 177 8.21 -7.97 -0.82
N TRP A 178 7.88 -6.71 -0.54
CA TRP A 178 6.74 -6.01 -1.10
C TRP A 178 6.73 -6.08 -2.63
N LEU A 179 7.84 -5.66 -3.26
CA LEU A 179 8.02 -5.69 -4.71
C LEU A 179 7.88 -7.10 -5.28
N THR A 180 8.47 -8.08 -4.60
CA THR A 180 8.48 -9.46 -5.07
C THR A 180 7.08 -10.06 -5.04
N ILE A 181 6.37 -9.88 -3.92
CA ILE A 181 5.03 -10.44 -3.70
C ILE A 181 3.99 -9.73 -4.57
N THR A 182 4.04 -8.40 -4.69
CA THR A 182 3.10 -7.65 -5.54
C THR A 182 3.32 -7.85 -7.04
N ASN A 183 4.50 -8.30 -7.48
CA ASN A 183 4.73 -8.63 -8.89
C ASN A 183 4.51 -10.11 -9.22
N ASN A 184 4.84 -11.01 -8.30
CA ASN A 184 4.89 -12.46 -8.56
C ASN A 184 3.87 -13.27 -7.76
N GLY A 185 2.98 -12.60 -7.03
CA GLY A 185 1.90 -13.22 -6.27
C GLY A 185 2.37 -14.02 -5.05
N LEU A 186 1.41 -14.72 -4.45
CA LEU A 186 1.57 -15.52 -3.24
C LEU A 186 2.72 -16.51 -3.34
N GLU A 187 2.89 -17.24 -4.46
CA GLU A 187 3.92 -18.29 -4.56
C GLU A 187 5.35 -17.77 -4.35
N SER A 188 5.58 -16.48 -4.61
CA SER A 188 6.88 -15.85 -4.45
C SER A 188 7.32 -15.69 -2.99
N VAL A 189 6.38 -15.83 -2.04
CA VAL A 189 6.65 -15.83 -0.59
C VAL A 189 7.68 -16.89 -0.20
N LYS A 190 7.75 -18.00 -0.95
CA LYS A 190 8.72 -19.10 -0.74
C LYS A 190 10.18 -18.63 -0.79
N LYS A 191 10.48 -17.52 -1.47
CA LYS A 191 11.84 -16.93 -1.51
C LYS A 191 12.28 -16.37 -0.16
N TYR A 192 11.34 -16.11 0.74
CA TYR A 192 11.57 -15.52 2.05
C TYR A 192 11.23 -16.51 3.17
N ALA A 193 11.33 -17.82 2.90
CA ALA A 193 11.07 -18.86 3.89
C ALA A 193 11.92 -18.71 5.16
N ASP A 194 13.13 -18.14 5.04
CA ASP A 194 14.01 -17.90 6.19
C ASP A 194 13.47 -16.83 7.17
N TYR A 195 12.47 -16.03 6.76
CA TYR A 195 11.88 -14.94 7.55
C TYR A 195 10.49 -15.29 8.12
N ILE A 196 9.95 -16.46 7.78
CA ILE A 196 8.59 -16.88 8.15
C ILE A 196 8.67 -18.24 8.84
N ILE A 197 7.93 -18.40 9.94
CA ILE A 197 7.79 -19.70 10.59
C ILE A 197 7.18 -20.71 9.62
N GLU A 198 7.73 -21.93 9.58
CA GLU A 198 7.32 -22.98 8.64
C GLU A 198 5.81 -23.26 8.68
N ASP A 199 5.20 -23.34 9.86
CA ASP A 199 3.75 -23.54 10.02
C ASP A 199 2.92 -22.39 9.45
N VAL A 200 3.39 -21.14 9.63
CA VAL A 200 2.75 -19.94 9.07
C VAL A 200 2.85 -19.95 7.54
N MET A 201 4.03 -20.32 7.02
CA MET A 201 4.27 -20.46 5.59
C MET A 201 3.37 -21.54 4.96
N ASP A 202 3.27 -22.71 5.60
CA ASP A 202 2.40 -23.81 5.17
C ASP A 202 0.94 -23.36 5.13
N GLU A 203 0.48 -22.67 6.18
CA GLU A 203 -0.87 -22.09 6.20
C GLU A 203 -1.10 -21.11 5.05
N GLN A 204 -0.15 -20.21 4.76
CA GLN A 204 -0.33 -19.23 3.70
C GLN A 204 -0.39 -19.86 2.31
N ILE A 205 0.40 -20.91 2.05
CA ILE A 205 0.51 -21.54 0.73
C ILE A 205 -0.57 -22.59 0.50
N ASN A 206 -0.86 -23.42 1.52
CA ASN A 206 -1.65 -24.63 1.36
C ASN A 206 -3.11 -24.50 1.82
N LYS A 207 -3.46 -23.52 2.66
CA LYS A 207 -4.87 -23.25 3.02
C LYS A 207 -5.41 -22.08 2.21
N LYS A 208 -6.35 -22.34 1.29
CA LYS A 208 -7.04 -21.28 0.54
C LYS A 208 -8.49 -21.08 1.03
N PRO A 209 -8.94 -19.84 1.23
CA PRO A 209 -8.18 -18.59 1.10
C PRO A 209 -7.36 -18.27 2.37
N SER A 210 -6.05 -18.06 2.22
CA SER A 210 -5.18 -17.58 3.31
C SER A 210 -5.25 -16.07 3.47
N ALA A 211 -4.76 -15.54 4.59
CA ALA A 211 -4.76 -14.09 4.84
C ALA A 211 -3.93 -13.33 3.80
N LEU A 212 -2.74 -13.85 3.44
CA LEU A 212 -1.91 -13.23 2.41
C LEU A 212 -2.57 -13.30 1.02
N PHE A 213 -3.24 -14.40 0.69
CA PHE A 213 -4.00 -14.51 -0.55
C PHE A 213 -5.12 -13.47 -0.63
N GLN A 214 -5.91 -13.30 0.44
CA GLN A 214 -6.98 -12.30 0.47
C GLN A 214 -6.44 -10.88 0.39
N ALA A 215 -5.35 -10.58 1.10
CA ALA A 215 -4.69 -9.28 1.04
C ALA A 215 -4.20 -8.95 -0.38
N LEU A 216 -3.64 -9.94 -1.09
CA LEU A 216 -3.24 -9.79 -2.49
C LEU A 216 -4.43 -9.58 -3.42
N ARG A 217 -5.54 -10.28 -3.21
CA ARG A 217 -6.78 -10.01 -3.97
C ARG A 217 -7.22 -8.56 -3.81
N GLU A 218 -7.22 -8.04 -2.58
CA GLU A 218 -7.59 -6.64 -2.35
C GLU A 218 -6.60 -5.66 -2.99
N TYR A 219 -5.29 -5.94 -2.94
CA TYR A 219 -4.27 -5.15 -3.65
C TYR A 219 -4.49 -5.11 -5.17
N TYR A 220 -4.79 -6.24 -5.80
CA TYR A 220 -4.92 -6.33 -7.25
C TYR A 220 -6.27 -5.87 -7.80
N ARG A 221 -7.35 -5.97 -7.01
CA ARG A 221 -8.75 -5.91 -7.47
C ARG A 221 -9.03 -4.71 -8.36
N GLU A 222 -8.85 -3.50 -7.83
CA GLU A 222 -9.23 -2.27 -8.52
C GLU A 222 -8.45 -2.10 -9.83
N GLN A 223 -7.12 -2.22 -9.75
CA GLN A 223 -6.26 -2.03 -10.91
C GLN A 223 -6.49 -3.11 -11.98
N LEU A 224 -6.56 -4.39 -11.58
CA LEU A 224 -6.80 -5.48 -12.52
C LEU A 224 -8.12 -5.27 -13.25
N PHE A 225 -9.18 -4.89 -12.54
CA PHE A 225 -10.49 -4.69 -13.13
C PHE A 225 -10.50 -3.53 -14.13
N SER A 226 -9.81 -2.44 -13.78
CA SER A 226 -9.58 -1.30 -14.68
C SER A 226 -8.81 -1.73 -15.94
N LEU A 227 -7.74 -2.50 -15.80
CA LEU A 227 -6.93 -2.98 -16.94
C LEU A 227 -7.72 -3.92 -17.84
N LEU A 228 -8.52 -4.82 -17.28
CA LEU A 228 -9.42 -5.70 -18.04
C LEU A 228 -10.44 -4.90 -18.84
N GLN A 229 -11.06 -3.88 -18.23
CA GLN A 229 -12.03 -3.01 -18.86
C GLN A 229 -11.41 -2.19 -19.99
N GLN A 230 -10.25 -1.55 -19.76
CA GLN A 230 -9.50 -0.80 -20.77
C GLN A 230 -9.08 -1.69 -21.96
N SER A 231 -8.94 -2.99 -21.74
CA SER A 231 -8.57 -3.97 -22.76
C SER A 231 -9.77 -4.54 -23.54
N ASN A 232 -10.97 -4.02 -23.28
CA ASN A 232 -12.24 -4.51 -23.86
C ASN A 232 -12.52 -5.98 -23.53
N ILE A 233 -12.06 -6.47 -22.38
CA ILE A 233 -12.40 -7.80 -21.90
C ILE A 233 -13.76 -7.70 -21.20
N ILE A 234 -14.77 -8.33 -21.81
CA ILE A 234 -16.17 -8.21 -21.37
C ILE A 234 -16.30 -8.66 -19.92
N TYR A 235 -16.96 -7.83 -19.12
CA TYR A 235 -17.33 -8.15 -17.75
C TYR A 235 -18.25 -9.38 -17.71
N ARG A 236 -17.64 -10.54 -17.51
CA ARG A 236 -18.31 -11.75 -17.07
C ARG A 236 -17.71 -12.04 -15.70
N GLN A 237 -18.52 -12.06 -14.65
CA GLN A 237 -18.06 -12.19 -13.27
C GLN A 237 -17.05 -13.33 -13.09
N ASN A 238 -17.26 -14.45 -13.79
CA ASN A 238 -16.37 -15.61 -13.78
C ASN A 238 -14.98 -15.39 -14.43
N VAL A 239 -14.78 -14.37 -15.25
CA VAL A 239 -13.48 -14.03 -15.87
C VAL A 239 -12.68 -13.11 -14.96
N TYR A 240 -13.35 -12.13 -14.35
CA TYR A 240 -12.72 -11.16 -13.46
C TYR A 240 -12.24 -11.83 -12.17
N GLU A 241 -13.10 -12.62 -11.53
CA GLU A 241 -12.71 -13.37 -10.32
C GLU A 241 -11.64 -14.42 -10.61
N LEU A 242 -11.74 -15.12 -11.75
CA LEU A 242 -10.72 -16.09 -12.17
C LEU A 242 -9.36 -15.41 -12.41
N ALA A 243 -9.35 -14.24 -13.05
CA ALA A 243 -8.12 -13.47 -13.24
C ALA A 243 -7.59 -12.97 -11.90
N LEU A 244 -8.46 -12.49 -11.01
CA LEU A 244 -8.09 -11.97 -9.70
C LEU A 244 -7.43 -13.03 -8.83
N ASP A 245 -8.05 -14.21 -8.73
CA ASP A 245 -7.52 -15.33 -7.95
C ASP A 245 -6.17 -15.80 -8.53
N SER A 246 -6.07 -15.89 -9.85
CA SER A 246 -4.85 -16.32 -10.54
C SER A 246 -3.71 -15.30 -10.42
N VAL A 247 -4.01 -14.00 -10.47
CA VAL A 247 -3.03 -12.92 -10.25
C VAL A 247 -2.61 -12.83 -8.78
N ALA A 248 -3.53 -13.02 -7.84
CA ALA A 248 -3.18 -13.11 -6.43
C ALA A 248 -2.23 -14.28 -6.15
N GLU A 249 -2.40 -15.40 -6.84
CA GLU A 249 -1.56 -16.58 -6.67
C GLU A 249 -0.20 -16.47 -7.35
N HIS A 250 -0.17 -16.07 -8.63
CA HIS A 250 1.02 -16.17 -9.49
C HIS A 250 1.56 -14.83 -10.00
N GLY A 251 0.96 -13.71 -9.59
CA GLY A 251 1.32 -12.37 -10.02
C GLY A 251 0.76 -11.99 -11.39
N TRP A 252 1.07 -10.77 -11.83
CA TRP A 252 0.42 -10.14 -12.99
C TRP A 252 0.48 -10.98 -14.27
N LEU A 253 1.68 -11.27 -14.78
CA LEU A 253 1.85 -11.85 -16.11
C LEU A 253 1.40 -13.31 -16.15
N THR A 254 1.82 -14.13 -15.19
CA THR A 254 1.42 -15.54 -15.10
C THR A 254 -0.07 -15.66 -14.82
N GLY A 255 -0.59 -14.82 -13.92
CA GLY A 255 -1.98 -14.87 -13.48
C GLY A 255 -2.97 -14.62 -14.62
N VAL A 256 -2.72 -13.63 -15.48
CA VAL A 256 -3.65 -13.31 -16.59
C VAL A 256 -3.61 -14.32 -17.74
N GLU A 257 -2.64 -15.22 -17.81
CA GLU A 257 -2.62 -16.28 -18.84
C GLU A 257 -3.86 -17.18 -18.78
N VAL A 258 -4.44 -17.35 -17.58
CA VAL A 258 -5.63 -18.19 -17.35
C VAL A 258 -6.84 -17.74 -18.18
N ILE A 259 -6.93 -16.45 -18.51
CA ILE A 259 -8.03 -15.89 -19.30
C ILE A 259 -7.74 -15.81 -20.80
N LYS A 260 -6.54 -16.19 -21.25
CA LYS A 260 -6.14 -16.11 -22.68
C LYS A 260 -7.14 -16.82 -23.60
N ARG A 261 -7.60 -18.02 -23.22
CA ARG A 261 -8.59 -18.80 -24.01
C ARG A 261 -10.02 -18.25 -23.92
N LYS A 262 -10.28 -17.30 -23.02
CA LYS A 262 -11.60 -16.70 -22.77
C LYS A 262 -11.74 -15.31 -23.40
N THR A 263 -10.72 -14.84 -24.11
CA THR A 263 -10.67 -13.53 -24.76
C THR A 263 -10.18 -13.66 -26.21
N THR A 264 -10.28 -12.58 -26.98
CA THR A 264 -9.70 -12.52 -28.33
C THR A 264 -8.21 -12.22 -28.26
N SER A 265 -7.43 -12.65 -29.25
CA SER A 265 -5.98 -12.37 -29.29
C SER A 265 -5.68 -10.88 -29.19
N TYR A 266 -6.44 -10.04 -29.90
CA TYR A 266 -6.28 -8.58 -29.86
C TYR A 266 -6.52 -7.99 -28.46
N ALA A 267 -7.60 -8.39 -27.78
CA ALA A 267 -7.89 -7.91 -26.43
C ALA A 267 -6.84 -8.40 -25.41
N TYR A 268 -6.35 -9.63 -25.56
CA TYR A 268 -5.28 -10.16 -24.71
C TYR A 268 -3.96 -9.42 -24.90
N GLU A 269 -3.55 -9.17 -26.14
CA GLU A 269 -2.33 -8.40 -26.43
C GLU A 269 -2.42 -6.97 -25.89
N LYS A 270 -3.61 -6.35 -25.99
CA LYS A 270 -3.87 -5.04 -25.39
C LYS A 270 -3.73 -5.09 -23.86
N LEU A 271 -4.27 -6.13 -23.21
CA LEU A 271 -4.12 -6.34 -21.77
C LEU A 271 -2.65 -6.44 -21.35
N LEU A 272 -1.86 -7.26 -22.04
CA LEU A 272 -0.44 -7.41 -21.72
C LEU A 272 0.34 -6.08 -21.85
N LYS A 273 0.02 -5.28 -22.88
CA LYS A 273 0.61 -3.94 -23.05
C LYS A 273 0.23 -2.98 -21.92
N ASN A 274 -1.03 -3.02 -21.48
CA ASN A 274 -1.53 -2.17 -20.41
C ASN A 274 -0.91 -2.57 -19.06
N ILE A 275 -0.82 -3.87 -18.75
CA ILE A 275 -0.13 -4.39 -17.56
C ILE A 275 1.34 -3.94 -17.55
N HIS A 276 2.05 -4.11 -18.67
CA HIS A 276 3.45 -3.71 -18.76
C HIS A 276 3.64 -2.21 -18.50
N SER A 277 2.77 -1.38 -19.09
CA SER A 277 2.80 0.07 -18.87
C SER A 277 2.54 0.43 -17.40
N TYR A 278 1.61 -0.25 -16.76
CA TYR A 278 1.32 -0.09 -15.34
C TYR A 278 2.51 -0.46 -14.45
N GLN A 279 3.14 -1.61 -14.68
CA GLN A 279 4.30 -2.05 -13.89
C GLN A 279 5.50 -1.09 -14.04
N LEU A 280 5.72 -0.55 -15.24
CA LEU A 280 6.74 0.49 -15.45
C LEU A 280 6.44 1.79 -14.68
N GLN A 281 5.17 2.18 -14.59
CA GLN A 281 4.75 3.35 -13.83
C GLN A 281 4.97 3.16 -12.33
N GLN A 282 4.62 1.99 -11.77
CA GLN A 282 4.88 1.66 -10.37
C GLN A 282 6.37 1.76 -10.03
N GLN A 283 7.23 1.12 -10.82
CA GLN A 283 8.67 1.14 -10.60
C GLN A 283 9.25 2.55 -10.63
N ALA A 284 8.74 3.41 -11.50
CA ALA A 284 9.17 4.80 -11.60
C ALA A 284 8.71 5.66 -10.40
N GLN A 285 7.59 5.30 -9.76
CA GLN A 285 7.12 5.97 -8.53
C GLN A 285 7.97 5.55 -7.32
N GLU A 286 8.22 4.24 -7.17
CA GLU A 286 9.04 3.70 -6.07
C GLU A 286 10.49 4.19 -6.13
N SER A 287 11.06 4.38 -7.34
CA SER A 287 12.40 4.99 -7.48
C SER A 287 12.48 6.46 -7.02
N LYS A 288 11.37 7.21 -7.10
CA LYS A 288 11.35 8.63 -6.72
C LYS A 288 11.21 8.84 -5.22
N GLU A 289 10.53 7.93 -4.52
CA GLU A 289 10.41 7.98 -3.07
C GLU A 289 11.73 7.64 -2.37
N HIS A 290 12.56 6.78 -2.97
CA HIS A 290 13.85 6.37 -2.42
C HIS A 290 15.04 7.32 -2.73
N ASP A 291 14.91 8.23 -3.68
CA ASP A 291 15.95 9.21 -4.04
C ASP A 291 15.85 10.54 -3.26
N THR A 292 14.96 10.66 -2.26
CA THR A 292 14.96 11.83 -1.37
C THR A 292 16.16 11.73 -0.42
N PRO A 293 17.19 12.59 -0.52
CA PRO A 293 18.34 12.50 0.36
C PRO A 293 17.92 12.83 1.80
N LEU A 294 18.24 11.94 2.74
CA LEU A 294 18.42 12.28 4.15
C LEU A 294 19.61 13.25 4.27
N ILE A 295 19.37 14.52 3.97
CA ILE A 295 20.24 15.65 4.30
C ILE A 295 19.26 16.69 4.84
N SER A 296 19.19 16.94 6.13
CA SER A 296 20.25 17.69 6.80
C SER A 296 20.08 17.64 8.31
N MET A 297 20.99 16.97 9.01
CA MET A 297 21.50 17.45 10.29
C MET A 297 22.93 16.92 10.48
N GLU A 298 23.79 17.83 10.95
CA GLU A 298 25.20 17.64 11.39
C GLU A 298 26.24 17.61 10.25
N LEU A 299 27.28 18.46 10.18
CA LEU A 299 27.92 19.36 11.15
C LEU A 299 28.47 20.61 10.43
N GLU A 300 28.10 21.79 10.91
CA GLU A 300 29.03 22.94 10.84
C GLU A 300 30.05 22.77 11.96
N LEU A 301 31.29 22.40 11.63
CA LEU A 301 32.50 23.05 12.15
C LEU A 301 33.78 22.40 11.60
N ILE A 302 34.67 23.30 11.16
CA ILE A 302 36.10 23.15 10.81
C ILE A 302 36.40 23.00 9.31
N SER A 303 36.57 24.16 8.67
CA SER A 303 37.35 24.33 7.45
C SER A 303 38.85 24.23 7.73
N THR A 304 39.58 23.80 6.69
CA THR A 304 41.05 23.81 6.44
C THR A 304 41.81 22.64 7.10
N GLU A 305 42.62 21.82 6.41
CA GLU A 305 43.35 22.01 5.15
C GLU A 305 43.98 20.68 4.65
N THR A 306 44.19 20.58 3.32
CA THR A 306 45.16 19.74 2.56
C THR A 306 44.88 18.27 2.15
N SER A 307 44.93 18.08 0.82
CA SER A 307 44.86 16.91 -0.10
C SER A 307 45.91 15.78 0.11
N PRO A 308 46.07 14.82 -0.83
CA PRO A 308 45.14 13.80 -1.38
C PRO A 308 45.75 12.37 -1.29
N MET A 309 44.97 11.28 -1.45
CA MET A 309 45.35 10.09 -2.23
C MET A 309 44.36 8.92 -2.08
N HIS A 310 44.23 8.21 -3.21
CA HIS A 310 43.83 6.82 -3.44
C HIS A 310 42.37 6.43 -3.72
N THR A 311 42.19 6.12 -5.01
CA THR A 311 41.21 5.27 -5.67
C THR A 311 41.15 3.85 -5.10
N ASP A 312 39.95 3.37 -4.80
CA ASP A 312 39.33 2.13 -5.33
C ASP A 312 38.14 1.73 -4.46
N SER A 313 37.15 1.03 -5.07
CA SER A 313 35.93 0.47 -4.46
C SER A 313 34.63 1.27 -4.58
N PHE A 314 34.15 1.53 -5.81
CA PHE A 314 32.71 1.67 -6.09
C PHE A 314 32.39 1.07 -7.47
N GLU A 315 32.51 -0.25 -7.59
CA GLU A 315 32.07 -0.97 -8.79
C GLU A 315 31.41 -2.30 -8.43
N LYS A 316 30.38 -2.27 -7.57
CA LYS A 316 29.58 -3.48 -7.28
C LYS A 316 28.07 -3.29 -7.10
N GLN A 317 27.54 -2.07 -7.10
CA GLN A 317 26.08 -1.85 -6.96
C GLN A 317 25.33 -1.56 -8.27
N GLY A 318 26.03 -1.36 -9.40
CA GLY A 318 25.38 -1.08 -10.71
C GLY A 318 25.08 -2.30 -11.59
N LYS A 319 25.54 -3.51 -11.24
CA LYS A 319 25.46 -4.69 -12.13
C LYS A 319 24.24 -5.59 -11.91
N HIS A 320 23.47 -5.40 -10.84
CA HIS A 320 22.28 -6.23 -10.59
C HIS A 320 21.03 -5.77 -11.35
N TYR A 321 20.91 -4.47 -11.62
CA TYR A 321 19.78 -3.92 -12.37
C TYR A 321 19.87 -4.22 -13.88
N MET A 322 21.07 -4.27 -14.46
CA MET A 322 21.23 -4.46 -15.92
C MET A 322 21.00 -5.89 -16.43
N ASN A 323 21.17 -6.91 -15.58
CA ASN A 323 21.02 -8.32 -16.02
C ASN A 323 19.55 -8.78 -16.15
N PHE A 324 18.61 -8.09 -15.51
CA PHE A 324 17.18 -8.39 -15.65
C PHE A 324 16.60 -7.85 -16.98
N PHE A 325 17.09 -6.69 -17.45
CA PHE A 325 16.63 -6.04 -18.69
C PHE A 325 17.09 -6.76 -19.98
N SER A 326 18.24 -7.43 -19.97
CA SER A 326 18.73 -8.16 -21.15
C SER A 326 17.96 -9.47 -21.37
N ALA A 327 17.56 -10.16 -20.30
CA ALA A 327 16.73 -11.36 -20.38
C ALA A 327 15.30 -11.05 -20.85
N PHE A 328 14.75 -9.89 -20.47
CA PHE A 328 13.39 -9.47 -20.80
C PHE A 328 13.23 -9.06 -22.28
N SER A 329 14.20 -8.32 -22.83
CA SER A 329 14.22 -7.94 -24.26
C SER A 329 14.46 -9.14 -25.19
N LEU A 330 15.23 -10.15 -24.74
CA LEU A 330 15.46 -11.38 -25.50
C LEU A 330 14.21 -12.28 -25.55
N LYS A 331 13.43 -12.37 -24.45
CA LYS A 331 12.24 -13.22 -24.37
C LYS A 331 11.09 -12.70 -25.25
N LEU A 332 10.87 -11.37 -25.28
CA LEU A 332 9.90 -10.74 -26.20
C LEU A 332 10.30 -10.90 -27.68
N ARG A 333 11.60 -10.86 -28.01
CA ARG A 333 12.09 -11.16 -29.37
C ARG A 333 11.87 -12.61 -29.78
N MET A 334 12.05 -13.56 -28.86
CA MET A 334 11.81 -14.98 -29.14
C MET A 334 10.32 -15.33 -29.29
N PHE A 335 9.43 -14.64 -28.58
CA PHE A 335 7.98 -14.79 -28.77
C PHE A 335 7.49 -14.22 -30.11
N SER A 336 8.11 -13.16 -30.61
CA SER A 336 7.77 -12.58 -31.93
C SER A 336 8.36 -13.35 -33.13
N GLN A 337 9.42 -14.14 -32.95
CA GLN A 337 10.07 -14.87 -34.06
C GLN A 337 9.60 -16.33 -34.20
N ARG A 338 8.95 -16.92 -33.19
CA ARG A 338 8.44 -18.30 -33.25
C ARG A 338 7.14 -18.49 -34.05
N GLU A 339 6.54 -17.41 -34.56
CA GLU A 339 5.33 -17.49 -35.42
C GLU A 339 5.62 -17.23 -36.91
N TRP A 340 6.89 -17.21 -37.34
CA TRP A 340 7.27 -17.11 -38.76
C TRP A 340 7.93 -18.38 -39.34
N PHE A 341 8.15 -19.39 -38.52
CA PHE A 341 8.57 -20.73 -38.95
C PHE A 341 7.86 -21.77 -38.07
N GLY A 342 6.63 -22.12 -38.46
CA GLY A 342 5.79 -23.13 -37.81
C GLY A 342 4.47 -23.27 -38.53
#